data_AF-A0A4Y8BVH2-F1
#
_entry.id   AF-A0A4Y8BVH2-F1
#
_cell.length_a   1.000
_cell.length_b   1.000
_cell.length_c   1.000
_cell.angle_alpha   90.00
_cell.angle_beta   90.00
_cell.angle_gamma   90.00
#
_symmetry.space_group_name_H-M   'P 1'
#
loop_
_entity.id
_entity.type
_entity.pdbx_description
1 polymer ?
#
loop_
_entity_poly.entity_id
_entity_poly.type
_entity_poly.pdbx_seq_one_letter_code
_entity_poly.pdbx_strand_id
1 'polypeptide(L)' 'AKIRIHEIAKELGYDSKEIIEKANELGLGIKTASNAVEPEIAAAIYEYIQTREIPEAFKKNIKTPTA' A
#
# COMPACT_ATOMS: atom_id res chain seq x y z
N ALA A 1 7.29 9.58 9.47
CA ALA A 1 6.95 8.40 10.30
C ALA A 1 6.40 7.30 9.41
N LYS A 2 6.63 6.03 9.73
CA LYS A 2 6.09 4.90 8.94
C LYS A 2 4.68 4.56 9.41
N ILE A 3 3.80 4.21 8.48
CA ILE A 3 2.41 3.86 8.77
C ILE A 3 2.27 2.34 8.74
N ARG A 4 1.61 1.75 9.74
CA ARG A 4 1.40 0.30 9.79
C ARG A 4 0.16 -0.11 9.00
N ILE A 5 0.21 -1.29 8.41
CA ILE A 5 -0.87 -1.78 7.55
C ILE A 5 -2.20 -1.95 8.31
N HIS A 6 -2.17 -2.40 9.56
CA HIS A 6 -3.39 -2.47 10.37
C HIS A 6 -4.02 -1.10 10.66
N GLU A 7 -3.23 -0.03 10.72
CA GLU A 7 -3.75 1.32 10.92
C GLU A 7 -4.53 1.77 9.68
N ILE A 8 -3.95 1.53 8.49
CA ILE A 8 -4.61 1.78 7.19
C ILE A 8 -5.92 0.98 7.09
N ALA A 9 -5.88 -0.30 7.47
CA ALA A 9 -7.04 -1.18 7.49
C ALA A 9 -8.14 -0.63 8.41
N LYS A 10 -7.77 -0.25 9.63
CA LYS A 10 -8.69 0.26 10.64
C LYS A 10 -9.29 1.61 10.25
N GLU A 11 -8.50 2.50 9.65
CA GLU A 11 -8.95 3.82 9.24
C GLU A 11 -9.92 3.76 8.05
N LEU A 12 -9.66 2.86 7.10
CA LEU A 12 -10.53 2.66 5.94
C LEU A 12 -11.71 1.73 6.22
N GLY A 13 -11.69 1.00 7.34
CA GLY A 13 -12.71 0.00 7.68
C GLY A 13 -12.62 -1.28 6.84
N TYR A 14 -11.42 -1.63 6.37
CA TYR A 14 -11.16 -2.86 5.61
C TYR A 14 -10.45 -3.89 6.47
N ASP A 15 -10.54 -5.15 6.05
CA ASP A 15 -9.73 -6.21 6.64
C ASP A 15 -8.25 -6.02 6.34
N SER A 16 -7.42 -6.30 7.35
CA SER A 16 -5.96 -6.25 7.17
C SER A 16 -5.49 -7.11 6.00
N LYS A 17 -6.18 -8.23 5.72
CA LYS A 17 -5.86 -9.10 4.60
C LYS A 17 -6.08 -8.42 3.24
N GLU A 18 -7.19 -7.72 3.07
CA GLU A 18 -7.49 -6.96 1.83
C GLU A 18 -6.43 -5.88 1.58
N ILE A 19 -6.03 -5.15 2.64
CA ILE A 19 -4.98 -4.14 2.54
C ILE A 19 -3.64 -4.78 2.18
N ILE A 20 -3.31 -5.93 2.78
CA ILE A 20 -2.09 -6.67 2.49
C ILE A 20 -2.08 -7.11 1.03
N GLU A 21 -3.18 -7.63 0.50
CA GLU A 21 -3.29 -8.05 -0.90
C GLU A 21 -3.09 -6.85 -1.83
N LYS A 22 -3.80 -5.75 -1.59
CA LYS A 22 -3.66 -4.51 -2.37
C LYS A 22 -2.25 -3.92 -2.31
N ALA A 23 -1.63 -3.93 -1.14
CA ALA A 23 -0.23 -3.52 -0.98
C ALA A 23 0.72 -4.46 -1.74
N ASN A 24 0.43 -5.76 -1.78
CA ASN A 24 1.22 -6.72 -2.55
C ASN A 24 1.03 -6.58 -4.07
N GLU A 25 -0.16 -6.20 -4.54
CA GLU A 25 -0.40 -5.86 -5.96
C GLU A 25 0.44 -4.65 -6.40
N LEU A 26 0.72 -3.75 -5.47
CA LEU A 26 1.65 -2.64 -5.64
C LEU A 26 3.13 -3.08 -5.59
N GLY A 27 3.45 -4.32 -5.20
CA GLY A 27 4.81 -4.85 -5.17
C GLY A 27 5.52 -4.75 -3.81
N LEU A 28 4.78 -4.54 -2.72
CA LEU A 28 5.36 -4.25 -1.40
C LEU A 28 5.81 -5.47 -0.58
N GLY A 29 5.48 -6.69 -1.01
CA GLY A 29 5.92 -7.91 -0.35
C GLY A 29 5.49 -8.03 1.12
N ILE A 30 4.29 -7.55 1.44
CA ILE A 30 3.78 -7.49 2.81
C ILE A 30 3.25 -8.84 3.26
N LYS A 31 3.71 -9.30 4.43
CA LYS A 31 3.31 -10.58 5.01
C LYS A 31 2.27 -10.45 6.11
N THR A 32 2.30 -9.35 6.85
CA THR A 32 1.45 -9.16 8.05
C THR A 32 1.03 -7.70 8.20
N ALA A 33 -0.08 -7.48 8.92
CA ALA A 33 -0.61 -6.15 9.21
C ALA A 33 0.32 -5.33 10.14
N SER A 34 1.29 -5.99 10.77
CA SER A 34 2.31 -5.36 11.61
C SER A 34 3.42 -4.69 10.80
N ASN A 35 3.55 -4.99 9.50
CA ASN A 35 4.49 -4.29 8.63
C ASN A 35 4.15 -2.81 8.56
N ALA A 36 5.20 -1.99 8.59
CA ALA A 36 5.10 -0.55 8.40
C ALA A 36 5.63 -0.17 7.01
N VAL A 37 4.88 0.66 6.31
CA VAL A 37 5.21 1.21 5.00
C VAL A 37 5.49 2.71 5.11
N GLU A 38 6.13 3.26 4.08
CA GLU A 38 6.32 4.70 3.98
C GLU A 38 5.00 5.44 3.74
N PRO A 39 4.88 6.71 4.14
CA PRO A 39 3.65 7.47 3.98
C PRO A 39 3.24 7.63 2.50
N GLU A 40 4.18 7.75 1.56
CA GLU A 40 3.88 7.77 0.12
C GLU A 40 3.22 6.46 -0.33
N ILE A 41 3.68 5.35 0.25
CA ILE A 41 3.18 4.02 -0.04
C ILE A 41 1.82 3.80 0.60
N ALA A 42 1.66 4.21 1.85
CA ALA A 42 0.37 4.22 2.51
C ALA A 42 -0.64 5.01 1.67
N ALA A 43 -0.30 6.23 1.26
CA ALA A 43 -1.16 7.07 0.42
C ALA A 43 -1.59 6.37 -0.88
N ALA A 44 -0.65 5.70 -1.57
CA ALA A 44 -0.97 4.93 -2.76
C ALA A 44 -1.91 3.74 -2.48
N ILE A 45 -1.75 3.07 -1.32
CA ILE A 45 -2.67 2.02 -0.87
C ILE A 45 -4.05 2.61 -0.59
N TYR A 46 -4.14 3.74 0.12
CA TYR A 46 -5.39 4.46 0.37
C TYR A 46 -6.13 4.78 -0.93
N GLU A 47 -5.42 5.41 -1.87
CA GLU A 47 -5.96 5.77 -3.16
C GLU A 47 -6.42 4.52 -3.92
N TYR A 48 -5.60 3.47 -3.97
CA TYR A 48 -5.95 2.22 -4.63
C TYR A 48 -7.14 1.49 -3.98
N ILE A 49 -7.41 1.71 -2.70
CA ILE A 49 -8.59 1.15 -2.03
C ILE A 49 -9.83 1.95 -2.40
N GLN A 50 -9.73 3.28 -2.39
CA GLN A 50 -10.85 4.18 -2.66
C GLN A 50 -11.23 4.22 -4.15
N THR A 51 -10.25 4.34 -5.04
CA THR A 51 -10.46 4.44 -6.49
C THR A 51 -10.50 3.07 -7.17
N ARG A 52 -9.95 2.04 -6.50
CA ARG A 52 -9.70 0.71 -7.11
C ARG A 52 -8.77 0.77 -8.33
N GLU A 53 -8.03 1.86 -8.51
CA GLU A 53 -7.06 2.06 -9.58
C GLU A 53 -5.66 2.23 -9.02
N ILE A 54 -4.69 1.50 -9.59
CA ILE A 54 -3.30 1.56 -9.15
C ILE A 54 -2.75 2.95 -9.52
N PRO A 55 -2.37 3.80 -8.56
CA PRO A 55 -1.89 5.14 -8.87
C PRO A 55 -0.62 5.05 -9.73
N GLU A 56 -0.57 5.84 -10.80
CA GLU A 56 0.57 5.83 -11.74
C GLU A 56 1.90 6.17 -11.06
N ALA A 57 1.84 6.98 -10.00
CA ALA A 57 2.98 7.27 -9.14
C ALA A 57 3.62 5.99 -8.56
N PHE A 58 2.82 4.97 -8.27
CA PHE A 58 3.30 3.67 -7.80
C PHE A 58 3.91 2.82 -8.92
N LYS A 59 3.27 2.81 -10.09
CA LYS A 59 3.77 2.10 -11.28
C LYS A 59 5.17 2.56 -11.70
N LYS A 60 5.48 3.85 -11.52
CA LYS A 60 6.80 4.40 -11.83
C LYS A 60 7.87 3.94 -10.84
N ASN A 61 7.52 3.78 -9.56
CA ASN A 61 8.46 3.41 -8.50
C ASN A 61 8.91 1.93 -8.58
N ILE A 62 8.03 1.01 -9.01
CA ILE A 62 8.37 -0.42 -9.18
C ILE A 62 9.17 -0.75 -10.46
N LYS A 63 9.29 0.18 -11.43
CA LYS A 63 9.96 -0.08 -12.72
C LYS A 63 11.26 0.68 -12.95
N THR A 64 11.80 1.37 -11.95
CA THR A 64 13.09 2.06 -12.10
C THR A 64 14.00 1.85 -10.90
N PRO A 65 14.95 0.91 -10.95
CA PRO A 65 16.34 1.30 -10.86
C PRO A 65 16.70 1.93 -12.22
N THR A 66 16.33 3.19 -12.44
CA THR A 66 16.86 3.90 -13.62
C THR A 66 18.31 4.22 -13.29
N ALA A 67 19.19 3.44 -13.92
CA ALA A 67 20.58 3.67 -14.33
C ALA A 67 21.46 4.59 -13.46
#